data_AF-A0A4Q9G643-F1
#
_entry.id   AF-A0A4Q9G643-F1
#
_cell.length_a   1.000
_cell.length_b   1.000
_cell.length_c   1.000
_cell.angle_alpha   90.00
_cell.angle_beta   90.00
_cell.angle_gamma   90.00
#
_symmetry.space_group_name_H-M   'P 1'
#
loop_
_entity.id
_entity.type
_entity.pdbx_description
1 polymer ?
#
loop_
_entity_poly.entity_id
_entity_poly.type
_entity_poly.pdbx_seq_one_letter_code
_entity_poly.pdbx_strand_id
1 'polypeptide(L)'
;MPEQPPAETAQANAVATEAAADAAADAAAIAADVAAEAAQASQEASVAPASDAAAEAEAAAEAALQAADRAAEAAAAAETGTTDAAARDAASAAQDAAAATTEAAGAAIAATQIQALLTPEGFDADRVGRIIDTAAISDQQKATLRRLIETAGNDPDLLRQALDQVRAVMP
;
A
#
# COMPACT_ATOMS: atom_id res chain seq x y z
N MET A 1 33.24 -11.58 -36.42
CA MET A 1 32.53 -11.31 -35.15
C MET A 1 32.46 -12.64 -34.43
N PRO A 2 32.96 -12.77 -33.19
CA PRO A 2 32.82 -14.03 -32.47
C PRO A 2 31.34 -14.23 -32.13
N GLU A 3 30.72 -15.27 -32.68
CA GLU A 3 29.44 -15.78 -32.18
C GLU A 3 29.73 -16.39 -30.81
N GLN A 4 29.13 -15.84 -29.74
CA GLN A 4 29.23 -16.47 -28.43
C GLN A 4 28.53 -17.83 -28.46
N PRO A 5 29.09 -18.86 -27.80
CA PRO A 5 28.51 -20.18 -27.82
C PRO A 5 27.14 -20.20 -27.11
N PRO A 6 26.16 -20.96 -27.61
CA PRO A 6 24.79 -20.99 -27.09
C PRO A 6 24.68 -21.39 -25.60
N ALA A 7 25.69 -22.06 -25.04
CA ALA A 7 25.74 -22.43 -23.62
C ALA A 7 26.01 -21.23 -22.70
N GLU A 8 26.77 -20.23 -23.15
CA GLU A 8 27.13 -19.05 -22.34
C GLU A 8 25.92 -18.09 -22.23
N THR A 9 25.16 -17.93 -23.32
CA THR A 9 23.91 -17.18 -23.34
C THR A 9 22.82 -17.81 -22.48
N ALA A 10 22.69 -19.15 -22.50
CA ALA A 10 21.70 -19.86 -21.68
C ALA A 10 21.97 -19.68 -20.18
N GLN A 11 23.24 -19.72 -19.78
CA GLN A 11 23.65 -19.54 -18.39
C GLN A 11 23.47 -18.09 -17.91
N ALA A 12 23.78 -17.11 -18.77
CA ALA A 12 23.51 -15.70 -18.49
C ALA A 12 22.01 -15.42 -18.30
N ASN A 13 21.15 -16.02 -19.14
CA ASN A 13 19.71 -15.88 -19.02
C ASN A 13 19.18 -16.51 -17.72
N ALA A 14 19.67 -17.68 -17.31
CA ALA A 14 19.27 -18.31 -16.05
C ALA A 14 19.58 -17.41 -14.83
N VAL A 15 20.80 -16.85 -14.78
CA VAL A 15 21.20 -15.91 -13.71
C VAL A 15 20.32 -14.65 -13.72
N ALA A 16 19.98 -14.13 -14.90
CA ALA A 16 19.09 -12.97 -15.00
C ALA A 16 17.66 -13.28 -14.51
N THR A 17 17.16 -14.47 -14.79
CA THR A 17 15.84 -14.93 -14.32
C THR A 17 15.80 -15.08 -12.79
N GLU A 18 16.82 -15.69 -12.20
CA GLU A 18 16.96 -15.80 -10.73
C GLU A 18 17.00 -14.40 -10.08
N ALA A 19 17.82 -13.49 -10.62
CA ALA A 19 17.90 -12.13 -10.10
C ALA A 19 16.56 -11.37 -10.21
N ALA A 20 15.78 -11.62 -11.26
CA ALA A 20 14.45 -11.03 -11.40
C ALA A 20 13.46 -11.63 -10.39
N ALA A 21 13.52 -12.93 -10.13
CA ALA A 21 12.71 -13.58 -9.11
C ALA A 21 13.03 -13.06 -7.69
N ASP A 22 14.31 -12.92 -7.35
CA ASP A 22 14.75 -12.34 -6.08
C ASP A 22 14.24 -10.89 -5.93
N ALA A 23 14.39 -10.07 -6.98
CA ALA A 23 13.90 -8.69 -6.97
C ALA A 23 12.36 -8.60 -6.80
N ALA A 24 11.61 -9.52 -7.43
CA ALA A 24 10.17 -9.59 -7.27
C ALA A 24 9.77 -9.99 -5.84
N ALA A 25 10.50 -10.95 -5.23
CA ALA A 25 10.28 -11.37 -3.85
C ALA A 25 10.57 -10.25 -2.84
N ASP A 26 11.68 -9.51 -3.03
CA ASP A 26 12.02 -8.35 -2.21
C ASP A 26 10.94 -7.26 -2.31
N ALA A 27 10.46 -6.98 -3.53
CA ALA A 27 9.37 -6.02 -3.75
C ALA A 27 8.08 -6.45 -3.03
N ALA A 28 7.70 -7.73 -3.15
CA ALA A 28 6.52 -8.26 -2.48
C ALA A 28 6.64 -8.22 -0.94
N ALA A 29 7.82 -8.48 -0.38
CA ALA A 29 8.07 -8.36 1.05
C ALA A 29 7.89 -6.90 1.53
N ILE A 30 8.44 -5.94 0.78
CA ILE A 30 8.25 -4.51 1.07
C ILE A 30 6.77 -4.13 1.00
N ALA A 31 6.05 -4.59 -0.03
CA ALA A 31 4.63 -4.30 -0.18
C ALA A 31 3.81 -4.85 0.99
N ALA A 32 4.14 -6.04 1.50
CA ALA A 32 3.49 -6.64 2.66
C ALA A 32 3.73 -5.84 3.95
N ASP A 33 4.98 -5.40 4.20
CA ASP A 33 5.31 -4.54 5.34
C ASP A 33 4.55 -3.21 5.27
N VAL A 34 4.51 -2.60 4.09
CA VAL A 34 3.77 -1.35 3.82
C VAL A 34 2.26 -1.52 4.04
N ALA A 35 1.67 -2.62 3.59
CA ALA A 35 0.27 -2.92 3.84
C ALA A 35 -0.01 -3.11 5.34
N ALA A 36 0.90 -3.72 6.09
CA ALA A 36 0.78 -3.86 7.54
C ALA A 36 0.82 -2.50 8.26
N GLU A 37 1.70 -1.58 7.83
CA GLU A 37 1.72 -0.20 8.33
C GLU A 37 0.42 0.54 8.03
N ALA A 38 -0.12 0.38 6.82
CA ALA A 38 -1.42 0.95 6.45
C ALA A 38 -2.56 0.43 7.34
N ALA A 39 -2.57 -0.89 7.60
CA ALA A 39 -3.54 -1.52 8.48
C ALA A 39 -3.43 -1.02 9.92
N GLN A 40 -2.22 -0.76 10.43
CA GLN A 40 -2.03 -0.17 11.75
C GLN A 40 -2.55 1.28 11.77
N ALA A 41 -2.20 2.10 10.78
CA ALA A 41 -2.67 3.47 10.67
C ALA A 41 -4.21 3.55 10.59
N SER A 42 -4.83 2.63 9.84
CA SER A 42 -6.29 2.49 9.79
C SER A 42 -6.90 2.17 11.15
N GLN A 43 -6.36 1.20 11.90
CA GLN A 43 -6.84 0.86 13.23
C GLN A 43 -6.75 2.05 14.19
N GLU A 44 -5.67 2.81 14.14
CA GLU A 44 -5.47 3.99 14.97
C GLU A 44 -6.39 5.15 14.57
N ALA A 45 -6.65 5.32 13.27
CA ALA A 45 -7.57 6.31 12.76
C ALA A 45 -9.03 5.95 13.05
N SER A 46 -9.40 4.67 13.00
CA SER A 46 -10.76 4.14 13.21
C SER A 46 -11.82 4.87 12.39
N VAL A 47 -11.53 5.14 11.10
CA VAL A 47 -12.47 5.77 10.17
C VAL A 47 -12.46 5.09 8.81
N ALA A 48 -13.63 5.00 8.17
CA ALA A 48 -13.79 4.35 6.87
C ALA A 48 -12.75 4.76 5.80
N PRO A 49 -12.41 6.05 5.57
CA PRO A 49 -11.41 6.40 4.56
C PRO A 49 -10.01 5.83 4.84
N ALA A 50 -9.63 5.66 6.10
CA ALA A 50 -8.35 5.05 6.46
C ALA A 50 -8.41 3.53 6.24
N SER A 51 -9.55 2.90 6.53
CA SER A 51 -9.83 1.49 6.23
C SER A 51 -9.80 1.20 4.75
N ASP A 52 -10.40 2.05 3.92
CA ASP A 52 -10.41 1.92 2.47
C ASP A 52 -8.98 2.01 1.90
N ALA A 53 -8.19 2.99 2.37
CA ALA A 53 -6.79 3.13 1.98
C ALA A 53 -5.93 1.91 2.43
N ALA A 54 -6.18 1.37 3.62
CA ALA A 54 -5.50 0.15 4.07
C ALA A 54 -5.88 -1.07 3.24
N ALA A 55 -7.14 -1.22 2.86
CA ALA A 55 -7.60 -2.31 2.00
C ALA A 55 -7.00 -2.20 0.58
N GLU A 56 -6.84 -0.98 0.06
CA GLU A 56 -6.15 -0.74 -1.21
C GLU A 56 -4.66 -1.10 -1.12
N ALA A 57 -4.00 -0.80 -0.01
CA ALA A 57 -2.62 -1.21 0.24
C ALA A 57 -2.47 -2.74 0.32
N GLU A 58 -3.41 -3.42 0.98
CA GLU A 58 -3.45 -4.89 1.07
C GLU A 58 -3.66 -5.53 -0.31
N ALA A 59 -4.62 -5.04 -1.10
CA ALA A 59 -4.85 -5.53 -2.46
C ALA A 59 -3.63 -5.36 -3.37
N ALA A 60 -2.92 -4.23 -3.24
CA ALA A 60 -1.68 -3.99 -3.97
C ALA A 60 -0.54 -4.91 -3.51
N ALA A 61 -0.44 -5.21 -2.20
CA ALA A 61 0.51 -6.19 -1.69
C ALA A 61 0.21 -7.62 -2.19
N GLU A 62 -1.07 -8.02 -2.27
CA GLU A 62 -1.47 -9.29 -2.88
C GLU A 62 -1.08 -9.37 -4.37
N ALA A 63 -1.23 -8.28 -5.12
CA ALA A 63 -0.77 -8.20 -6.51
C ALA A 63 0.76 -8.33 -6.62
N ALA A 64 1.52 -7.73 -5.70
CA ALA A 64 2.98 -7.88 -5.65
C ALA A 64 3.39 -9.34 -5.37
N LEU A 65 2.71 -10.03 -4.44
CA LEU A 65 2.93 -11.45 -4.15
C LEU A 65 2.65 -12.34 -5.37
N GLN A 66 1.52 -12.12 -6.07
CA GLN A 66 1.20 -12.87 -7.30
C GLN A 66 2.24 -12.64 -8.42
N ALA A 67 2.80 -11.43 -8.48
CA ALA A 67 3.89 -11.13 -9.42
C ALA A 67 5.20 -11.83 -9.01
N ALA A 68 5.52 -11.88 -7.72
CA ALA A 68 6.67 -12.66 -7.22
C ALA A 68 6.53 -14.16 -7.52
N ASP A 69 5.35 -14.75 -7.33
CA ASP A 69 5.08 -16.15 -7.65
C ASP A 69 5.32 -16.44 -9.15
N ARG A 70 4.84 -15.57 -10.05
CA ARG A 70 5.11 -15.68 -11.49
C ARG A 70 6.60 -15.60 -11.82
N ALA A 71 7.35 -14.72 -11.15
CA ALA A 71 8.79 -14.60 -11.35
C ALA A 71 9.53 -15.88 -10.91
N ALA A 72 9.11 -16.48 -9.78
CA ALA A 72 9.65 -17.75 -9.30
C ALA A 72 9.33 -18.93 -10.23
N GLU A 73 8.10 -18.99 -10.78
CA GLU A 73 7.73 -20.00 -11.79
C GLU A 73 8.59 -19.87 -13.06
N ALA A 74 8.86 -18.64 -13.50
CA ALA A 74 9.74 -18.39 -14.64
C ALA A 74 11.19 -18.81 -14.34
N ALA A 75 11.71 -18.55 -13.13
CA ALA A 75 13.02 -19.04 -12.70
C ALA A 75 13.11 -20.58 -12.75
N ALA A 76 12.11 -21.28 -12.22
CA ALA A 76 12.04 -22.74 -12.31
C ALA A 76 11.97 -23.24 -13.77
N ALA A 77 11.25 -22.54 -14.65
CA ALA A 77 11.20 -22.88 -16.07
C ALA A 77 12.55 -22.69 -16.78
N ALA A 78 13.36 -21.71 -16.37
CA ALA A 78 14.70 -21.48 -16.91
C ALA A 78 15.64 -22.68 -16.60
N GLU A 79 15.54 -23.28 -15.41
CA GLU A 79 16.31 -24.48 -15.04
C GLU A 79 16.02 -25.68 -15.95
N THR A 80 14.80 -25.76 -16.51
CA THR A 80 14.39 -26.83 -17.43
C THR A 80 14.79 -26.60 -18.89
N GLY A 81 15.46 -25.48 -19.19
CA GLY A 81 16.03 -25.17 -20.51
C GLY A 81 15.23 -24.18 -21.36
N THR A 82 14.18 -23.55 -20.84
CA THR A 82 13.36 -22.54 -21.57
C THR A 82 13.83 -21.11 -21.27
N THR A 83 15.13 -20.85 -21.42
CA THR A 83 15.79 -19.70 -20.76
C THR A 83 15.40 -18.32 -21.29
N ASP A 84 15.12 -18.16 -22.59
CA ASP A 84 14.90 -16.82 -23.17
C ASP A 84 13.46 -16.29 -22.97
N ALA A 85 12.47 -17.18 -22.96
CA ALA A 85 11.09 -16.82 -22.61
C ALA A 85 10.97 -16.62 -21.09
N ALA A 86 11.52 -17.54 -20.30
CA ALA A 86 11.56 -17.44 -18.85
C ALA A 86 12.22 -16.12 -18.38
N ALA A 87 13.34 -15.72 -18.98
CA ALA A 87 14.00 -14.46 -18.62
C ALA A 87 13.10 -13.23 -18.85
N ARG A 88 12.32 -13.22 -19.94
CA ARG A 88 11.36 -12.12 -20.21
C ARG A 88 10.18 -12.15 -19.24
N ASP A 89 9.65 -13.33 -18.96
CA ASP A 89 8.51 -13.49 -18.06
C ASP A 89 8.88 -13.09 -16.63
N ALA A 90 10.05 -13.51 -16.14
CA ALA A 90 10.57 -13.10 -14.82
C ALA A 90 10.83 -11.59 -14.76
N ALA A 91 11.43 -11.00 -15.80
CA ALA A 91 11.65 -9.56 -15.85
C ALA A 91 10.34 -8.76 -15.84
N SER A 92 9.31 -9.21 -16.57
CA SER A 92 7.99 -8.59 -16.56
C SER A 92 7.32 -8.73 -15.19
N ALA A 93 7.40 -9.91 -14.59
CA ALA A 93 6.84 -10.18 -13.27
C ALA A 93 7.52 -9.34 -12.18
N ALA A 94 8.84 -9.15 -12.25
CA ALA A 94 9.56 -8.25 -11.34
C ALA A 94 9.11 -6.78 -11.49
N GLN A 95 8.84 -6.32 -12.72
CA GLN A 95 8.30 -4.98 -12.96
C GLN A 95 6.89 -4.83 -12.40
N ASP A 96 6.04 -5.84 -12.58
CA ASP A 96 4.69 -5.86 -12.02
C ASP A 96 4.72 -5.81 -10.49
N ALA A 97 5.61 -6.58 -9.85
CA ALA A 97 5.81 -6.56 -8.40
C ALA A 97 6.24 -5.17 -7.90
N ALA A 98 7.17 -4.52 -8.60
CA ALA A 98 7.63 -3.17 -8.26
C ALA A 98 6.52 -2.11 -8.43
N ALA A 99 5.70 -2.23 -9.47
CA ALA A 99 4.56 -1.34 -9.69
C ALA A 99 3.51 -1.50 -8.57
N ALA A 100 3.14 -2.74 -8.25
CA ALA A 100 2.22 -3.05 -7.16
C ALA A 100 2.73 -2.58 -5.79
N THR A 101 4.05 -2.69 -5.55
CA THR A 101 4.69 -2.14 -4.34
C THR A 101 4.54 -0.61 -4.27
N THR A 102 4.67 0.08 -5.40
CA THR A 102 4.47 1.54 -5.46
C THR A 102 3.02 1.93 -5.17
N GLU A 103 2.06 1.16 -5.68
CA GLU A 103 0.64 1.34 -5.37
C GLU A 103 0.35 1.11 -3.88
N ALA A 104 0.87 0.03 -3.30
CA ALA A 104 0.77 -0.26 -1.87
C ALA A 104 1.32 0.90 -1.03
N ALA A 105 2.48 1.45 -1.41
CA ALA A 105 3.08 2.60 -0.74
C ALA A 105 2.21 3.86 -0.84
N GLY A 106 1.62 4.12 -2.01
CA GLY A 106 0.70 5.25 -2.19
C GLY A 106 -0.52 5.16 -1.29
N ALA A 107 -1.13 3.98 -1.21
CA ALA A 107 -2.29 3.70 -0.38
C ALA A 107 -1.94 3.76 1.12
N ALA A 108 -0.80 3.19 1.53
CA ALA A 108 -0.32 3.27 2.90
C ALA A 108 -0.04 4.71 3.35
N ILE A 109 0.56 5.53 2.48
CA ILE A 109 0.75 6.97 2.71
C ILE A 109 -0.60 7.67 2.90
N ALA A 110 -1.63 7.31 2.13
CA ALA A 110 -2.96 7.87 2.31
C ALA A 110 -3.54 7.50 3.68
N ALA A 111 -3.43 6.22 4.10
CA ALA A 111 -3.87 5.77 5.42
C ALA A 111 -3.16 6.52 6.57
N THR A 112 -1.83 6.68 6.50
CA THR A 112 -1.06 7.43 7.51
C THR A 112 -1.40 8.91 7.50
N GLN A 113 -1.63 9.53 6.33
CA GLN A 113 -2.07 10.92 6.27
C GLN A 113 -3.43 11.12 6.94
N ILE A 114 -4.39 10.21 6.72
CA ILE A 114 -5.70 10.27 7.36
C ILE A 114 -5.56 10.12 8.88
N GLN A 115 -4.76 9.17 9.33
CA GLN A 115 -4.44 8.96 10.74
C GLN A 115 -3.84 10.23 11.37
N ALA A 116 -2.83 10.84 10.73
CA ALA A 116 -2.19 12.06 11.21
C ALA A 116 -3.17 13.25 11.31
N LEU A 117 -4.11 13.40 10.37
CA LEU A 117 -5.13 14.46 10.39
C LEU A 117 -6.10 14.34 11.57
N LEU A 118 -6.24 13.14 12.12
CA LEU A 118 -7.08 12.85 13.27
C LEU A 118 -6.28 12.85 14.58
N THR A 119 -5.07 13.41 14.60
CA THR A 119 -4.29 13.65 15.82
C THR A 119 -4.26 15.14 16.16
N PRO A 120 -4.17 15.55 17.44
CA PRO A 120 -4.05 16.96 17.81
C PRO A 120 -2.89 17.69 17.11
N GLU A 121 -1.79 16.99 16.86
CA GLU A 121 -0.56 17.56 16.27
C GLU A 121 -0.68 17.79 14.76
N GLY A 122 -1.41 16.92 14.06
CA GLY A 122 -1.64 16.99 12.61
C GLY A 122 -3.02 17.53 12.21
N PHE A 123 -3.81 17.99 13.18
CA PHE A 123 -5.19 18.36 13.00
C PHE A 123 -5.38 19.53 12.01
N ASP A 124 -6.24 19.32 11.02
CA ASP A 124 -6.68 20.32 10.04
C ASP A 124 -8.21 20.28 9.94
N ALA A 125 -8.86 21.34 10.43
CA ALA A 125 -10.31 21.44 10.48
C ALA A 125 -10.98 21.31 9.10
N ASP A 126 -10.37 21.84 8.05
CA ASP A 126 -10.93 21.78 6.70
C ASP A 126 -10.83 20.35 6.14
N ARG A 127 -9.71 19.67 6.39
CA ARG A 127 -9.53 18.27 5.96
C ARG A 127 -10.42 17.31 6.74
N VAL A 128 -10.48 17.42 8.06
CA VAL A 128 -11.36 16.59 8.89
C VAL A 128 -12.84 16.86 8.57
N GLY A 129 -13.19 18.12 8.30
CA GLY A 129 -14.52 18.48 7.80
C GLY A 129 -14.88 17.74 6.52
N ARG A 130 -13.96 17.62 5.55
CA ARG A 130 -14.18 16.84 4.33
C ARG A 130 -14.37 15.34 4.60
N ILE A 131 -13.59 14.76 5.52
CA ILE A 131 -13.74 13.36 5.94
C ILE A 131 -15.15 13.12 6.51
N ILE A 132 -15.62 14.03 7.36
CA ILE A 132 -16.98 14.00 7.92
C ILE A 132 -18.04 14.10 6.83
N ASP A 133 -17.82 14.92 5.80
CA ASP A 133 -18.78 15.08 4.70
C ASP A 133 -18.92 13.83 3.87
N THR A 134 -17.82 13.11 3.66
CA THR A 134 -17.82 11.83 2.94
C THR A 134 -18.32 10.67 3.78
N ALA A 135 -18.33 10.80 5.12
CA ALA A 135 -18.75 9.74 6.01
C ALA A 135 -20.24 9.38 5.81
N ALA A 136 -20.54 8.08 5.93
CA ALA A 136 -21.87 7.51 5.77
C ALA A 136 -22.74 7.69 7.04
N ILE A 137 -22.73 8.90 7.61
CA ILE A 137 -23.49 9.29 8.80
C ILE A 137 -24.58 10.31 8.44
N SER A 138 -25.55 10.51 9.33
CA SER A 138 -26.64 11.48 9.08
C SER A 138 -26.12 12.92 9.06
N ASP A 139 -26.78 13.80 8.29
CA ASP A 139 -26.43 15.22 8.21
C ASP A 139 -26.45 15.92 9.57
N GLN A 140 -27.34 15.50 10.47
CA GLN A 140 -27.39 15.99 11.84
C GLN A 140 -26.12 15.63 12.63
N GLN A 141 -25.61 14.40 12.46
CA GLN A 141 -24.34 13.98 13.06
C GLN A 141 -23.17 14.75 12.46
N LYS A 142 -23.11 14.92 11.13
CA LYS A 142 -22.07 15.73 10.45
C LYS A 142 -22.01 17.14 11.00
N ALA A 143 -23.15 17.83 11.08
CA ALA A 143 -23.25 19.19 11.61
C ALA A 143 -22.91 19.28 13.11
N THR A 144 -23.07 18.20 13.87
CA THR A 144 -22.71 18.13 15.29
C THR A 144 -21.20 17.96 15.45
N LEU A 145 -20.59 17.04 14.69
CA LEU A 145 -19.15 16.80 14.72
C LEU A 145 -18.35 18.03 14.24
N ARG A 146 -18.79 18.72 13.19
CA ARG A 146 -18.16 19.96 12.72
C ARG A 146 -18.11 21.04 13.80
N ARG A 147 -19.25 21.30 14.47
CA ARG A 147 -19.32 22.27 15.57
C ARG A 147 -18.44 21.86 16.76
N LEU A 148 -18.41 20.57 17.08
CA LEU A 148 -17.57 20.04 18.14
C LEU A 148 -16.09 20.31 17.85
N ILE A 149 -15.66 20.02 16.63
CA ILE A 149 -14.29 20.26 16.17
C ILE A 149 -13.95 21.76 16.11
N GLU A 150 -14.82 22.60 15.57
CA GLU A 150 -14.62 24.06 15.53
C GLU A 150 -14.47 24.65 16.94
N THR A 151 -15.25 24.14 17.89
CA THR A 151 -15.19 24.57 19.30
C THR A 151 -13.90 24.07 19.96
N ALA A 152 -13.51 22.83 19.67
CA ALA A 152 -12.39 22.16 20.28
C ALA A 152 -11.03 22.56 19.68
N GLY A 153 -10.97 23.05 18.43
CA GLY A 153 -9.72 23.36 17.73
C GLY A 153 -8.84 24.43 18.38
N ASN A 154 -9.37 25.17 19.37
CA ASN A 154 -8.61 26.17 20.15
C ASN A 154 -7.98 25.60 21.43
N ASP A 155 -8.29 24.35 21.79
CA ASP A 155 -7.81 23.69 23.01
C ASP A 155 -7.39 22.24 22.69
N PRO A 156 -6.10 21.88 22.81
CA PRO A 156 -5.61 20.56 22.44
C PRO A 156 -6.23 19.41 23.27
N ASP A 157 -6.62 19.66 24.52
CA ASP A 157 -7.25 18.63 25.35
C ASP A 157 -8.72 18.40 24.92
N LEU A 158 -9.44 19.47 24.60
CA LEU A 158 -10.79 19.37 24.03
C LEU A 158 -10.75 18.77 22.62
N LEU A 159 -9.73 19.10 21.83
CA LEU A 159 -9.54 18.58 20.49
C LEU A 159 -9.34 17.06 20.51
N ARG A 160 -8.52 16.55 21.44
CA ARG A 160 -8.34 15.11 21.60
C ARG A 160 -9.68 14.40 21.88
N GLN A 161 -10.48 14.93 22.81
CA GLN A 161 -11.82 14.39 23.10
C GLN A 161 -12.79 14.48 21.91
N ALA A 162 -12.74 15.59 21.18
CA ALA A 162 -13.55 15.77 19.98
C ALA A 162 -13.19 14.77 18.88
N LEU A 163 -11.89 14.53 18.66
CA LEU A 163 -11.38 13.55 17.70
C LEU A 163 -11.77 12.13 18.10
N ASP A 164 -11.72 11.78 19.39
CA ASP A 164 -12.20 10.48 19.88
C ASP A 164 -13.70 10.29 19.58
N GLN A 165 -14.51 11.33 19.75
CA GLN A 165 -15.94 11.30 19.43
C GLN A 165 -16.19 11.16 17.92
N VAL A 166 -15.36 11.78 17.09
CA VAL A 166 -15.42 11.68 15.62
C VAL A 166 -15.16 10.24 15.18
N ARG A 167 -14.12 9.60 15.72
CA ARG A 167 -13.79 8.19 15.46
C ARG A 167 -14.89 7.25 15.92
N ALA A 168 -15.49 7.49 17.08
CA ALA A 168 -16.58 6.66 17.60
C ALA A 168 -17.87 6.72 16.77
N VAL A 169 -18.08 7.81 16.02
CA VAL A 169 -19.31 8.02 15.23
C VAL A 169 -19.12 7.66 13.76
N MET A 170 -17.88 7.62 13.26
CA MET A 170 -17.53 7.32 11.87
C MET A 170 -16.72 6.01 11.77
N PRO A 171 -17.32 4.84 12.02
CA PRO A 171 -16.64 3.57 11.80
C PRO A 171 -16.27 3.37 10.32
#